data_AF-A0A2N9N8E9-F1
#
_entry.id   AF-A0A2N9N8E9-F1
#
_cell.length_a   1.000
_cell.length_b   1.000
_cell.length_c   1.000
_cell.angle_alpha   90.00
_cell.angle_beta   90.00
_cell.angle_gamma   90.00
#
_symmetry.space_group_name_H-M   'P 1'
#
loop_
_entity.id
_entity.type
_entity.pdbx_description
1 polymer ?
#
loop_
_entity_poly.entity_id
_entity_poly.type
_entity_poly.pdbx_seq_one_letter_code
_entity_poly.pdbx_strand_id
1 'polypeptide(L)' 'MLARLDVAVDAQDMAVPGWNLHPLKGEDAGRWSVWVNGNWRLTFAFERGDAADVDYQDYH' A
#
# COMPACT_ATOMS: atom_id res chain seq x y z
N MET A 1 -5.90 -8.15 -4.61
CA MET A 1 -4.99 -7.22 -3.91
C MET A 1 -4.77 -7.64 -2.47
N LEU A 2 -5.81 -7.68 -1.62
CA LEU A 2 -5.67 -8.05 -0.20
C LEU A 2 -4.97 -9.41 0.03
N ALA A 3 -5.31 -10.45 -0.75
CA ALA A 3 -4.64 -11.75 -0.65
C ALA A 3 -3.13 -11.71 -0.98
N ARG A 4 -2.66 -10.68 -1.70
CA ARG A 4 -1.23 -10.49 -1.97
C ARG A 4 -0.56 -9.72 -0.84
N LEU A 5 -1.26 -8.73 -0.28
CA LEU A 5 -0.78 -7.98 0.89
C LEU A 5 -0.63 -8.90 2.11
N ASP A 6 -1.53 -9.88 2.26
CA ASP A 6 -1.51 -10.88 3.34
C ASP A 6 -0.27 -11.78 3.35
N VAL A 7 0.38 -11.96 2.20
CA VAL A 7 1.57 -12.82 2.04
C VAL A 7 2.83 -12.03 1.71
N ALA A 8 2.72 -10.71 1.54
CA ALA A 8 3.85 -9.84 1.26
C ALA A 8 4.70 -9.67 2.51
N VAL A 9 6.02 -9.68 2.35
CA VAL A 9 6.98 -9.47 3.45
C VAL A 9 7.59 -8.07 3.41
N ASP A 10 7.48 -7.38 2.28
CA ASP A 10 7.79 -5.98 2.15
C ASP A 10 6.89 -5.26 1.14
N ALA A 11 7.02 -3.93 1.07
CA ALA A 11 6.22 -3.13 0.15
C ALA A 11 6.50 -3.40 -1.32
N GLN A 12 7.71 -3.85 -1.68
CA GLN A 12 8.08 -4.14 -3.07
C GLN A 12 7.34 -5.37 -3.61
N ASP A 13 6.93 -6.30 -2.75
CA ASP A 13 6.03 -7.39 -3.14
C ASP A 13 4.71 -6.88 -3.73
N MET A 14 4.29 -5.66 -3.37
CA MET A 14 3.10 -4.99 -3.87
C MET A 14 3.34 -4.17 -5.16
N ALA A 15 4.55 -4.17 -5.73
CA ALA A 15 4.91 -3.47 -6.97
C ALA A 15 4.36 -4.15 -8.24
N VAL A 16 3.09 -4.54 -8.22
CA VAL A 16 2.42 -5.17 -9.36
C VAL A 16 2.18 -4.12 -10.46
N PRO A 17 2.47 -4.42 -11.74
CA PRO A 17 2.18 -3.52 -12.84
C PRO A 17 0.72 -3.04 -12.82
N GLY A 18 0.52 -1.73 -12.90
CA GLY A 18 -0.80 -1.09 -12.85
C GLY A 18 -1.32 -0.74 -11.44
N TRP A 19 -0.69 -1.22 -10.37
CA TRP A 19 -1.02 -0.80 -9.00
C TRP A 19 -0.30 0.48 -8.59
N ASN A 20 0.67 0.95 -9.38
CA ASN A 20 1.36 2.22 -9.18
C ASN A 20 1.86 2.39 -7.74
N LEU A 21 2.57 1.38 -7.22
CA LEU A 21 3.17 1.43 -5.88
C LEU A 21 4.07 2.65 -5.75
N HIS A 22 3.87 3.44 -4.70
CA HIS A 22 4.75 4.57 -4.37
C HIS A 22 4.77 4.82 -2.86
N PRO A 23 5.91 5.30 -2.31
CA PRO A 23 5.99 5.70 -0.92
C PRO A 23 5.25 7.03 -0.70
N LEU A 24 4.60 7.15 0.44
CA LEU A 24 4.02 8.40 0.92
C LEU A 24 5.10 9.29 1.55
N LYS A 25 4.79 10.59 1.66
CA LYS A 25 5.73 11.63 2.14
C LYS A 25 5.04 12.48 3.20
N GLY A 26 5.83 13.24 3.97
CA GLY A 26 5.31 14.11 5.02
C GLY A 26 4.96 13.32 6.27
N GLU A 27 3.75 13.53 6.81
CA GLU A 27 3.28 12.86 8.02
C GLU A 27 3.08 11.35 7.82
N ASP A 28 2.81 10.91 6.59
CA ASP A 28 2.70 9.48 6.23
C ASP A 28 4.03 8.86 5.76
N ALA A 29 5.17 9.51 6.01
CA ALA A 29 6.47 8.93 5.64
C ALA A 29 6.69 7.56 6.32
N GLY A 30 7.07 6.56 5.52
CA GLY A 30 7.18 5.16 5.96
C GLY A 30 6.00 4.29 5.53
N ARG A 31 4.91 4.89 5.02
CA ARG A 31 3.78 4.20 4.41
C ARG A 31 3.89 4.17 2.89
N TRP A 32 3.14 3.28 2.29
CA TRP A 32 3.07 3.03 0.86
C TRP A 32 1.64 3.12 0.38
N SER A 33 1.44 3.42 -0.90
CA SER A 33 0.13 3.49 -1.54
C SER A 33 0.11 2.70 -2.83
N VAL A 34 -0.99 1.97 -3.05
CA VAL A 34 -1.32 1.30 -4.31
C VAL A 34 -2.70 1.69 -4.80
N TRP A 35 -2.88 1.64 -6.11
CA TRP A 35 -4.12 1.95 -6.80
C TRP A 35 -5.01 0.71 -6.85
N VAL A 36 -6.29 0.90 -6.51
CA VAL A 36 -7.27 -0.19 -6.46
C VAL A 36 -8.20 -0.13 -7.65
N ASN A 37 -9.02 0.92 -7.72
CA ASN A 37 -9.90 1.23 -8.85
C ASN A 37 -10.31 2.71 -8.79
N GLY A 38 -10.39 3.37 -9.96
CA GLY A 38 -10.72 4.79 -10.03
C GLY A 38 -9.88 5.64 -9.06
N ASN A 39 -10.57 6.30 -8.13
CA ASN A 39 -9.98 7.19 -7.12
C ASN A 39 -9.51 6.46 -5.85
N TRP A 40 -9.77 5.16 -5.70
CA TRP A 40 -9.45 4.45 -4.46
C TRP A 40 -7.97 4.08 -4.36
N ARG A 41 -7.41 4.30 -3.17
CA ARG A 41 -6.03 3.96 -2.79
C ARG A 41 -6.06 3.08 -1.55
N LEU A 42 -5.24 2.04 -1.56
CA LEU A 42 -4.91 1.29 -0.35
C LEU A 42 -3.56 1.77 0.14
N THR A 43 -3.51 2.20 1.40
CA THR A 43 -2.29 2.63 2.06
C THR A 43 -1.93 1.66 3.18
N PHE A 44 -0.64 1.41 3.38
CA PHE A 44 -0.15 0.46 4.37
C PHE A 44 1.29 0.77 4.77
N ALA A 45 1.67 0.40 5.97
CA ALA A 45 3.05 0.30 6.43
C ALA A 45 3.52 -1.16 6.39
N PHE A 46 4.82 -1.37 6.53
CA PHE A 46 5.39 -2.68 6.79
C PHE A 46 6.17 -2.66 8.10
N GLU A 47 5.80 -3.56 9.00
CA GLU A 47 6.47 -3.73 10.29
C GLU A 47 6.82 -5.20 10.48
N ARG A 48 8.11 -5.48 10.70
CA ARG A 48 8.62 -6.85 10.97
C ARG A 48 8.24 -7.92 9.94
N GLY A 49 7.95 -7.51 8.70
CA GLY A 49 7.58 -8.43 7.63
C GLY A 49 6.07 -8.60 7.45
N ASP A 50 5.26 -7.86 8.21
CA ASP A 50 3.81 -7.89 8.11
C ASP A 50 3.28 -6.52 7.68
N ALA A 51 2.16 -6.52 6.95
CA ALA A 51 1.44 -5.30 6.63
C ALA A 51 0.77 -4.72 7.89
N ALA A 52 1.03 -3.44 8.17
CA ALA A 52 0.48 -2.70 9.30
C ALA A 52 -0.22 -1.41 8.81
N ASP A 53 -1.01 -0.77 9.66
CA ASP A 53 -1.68 0.52 9.39
C ASP A 53 -2.38 0.56 8.01
N VAL A 54 -3.08 -0.54 7.70
CA VAL A 54 -3.77 -0.73 6.43
C VAL A 54 -5.04 0.13 6.41
N ASP A 55 -5.14 1.01 5.43
CA ASP A 55 -6.25 1.95 5.27
C ASP A 55 -6.70 2.00 3.79
N TYR A 56 -7.97 2.29 3.58
CA TYR A 56 -8.62 2.35 2.27
C TYR A 56 -9.22 3.74 2.07
N GLN A 57 -8.53 4.56 1.28
CA GLN A 57 -8.83 5.98 1.14
C GLN A 57 -9.40 6.29 -0.25
N ASP A 58 -10.47 7.09 -0.28
CA ASP A 58 -10.97 7.70 -1.51
C ASP A 58 -10.17 8.96 -1.78
N TYR A 59 -9.50 9.02 -2.93
CA TYR A 59 -8.77 10.21 -3.34
C TYR A 59 -9.73 11.17 -4.06
N HIS A 60 -10.37 12.06 -3.29
CA HIS A 60 -11.19 13.18 -3.79
C HIS A 60 -10.70 14.53 -3.26
#